data_AF-A0A1G0Y918-F1
#
_entry.id   AF-A0A1G0Y918-F1
#
_cell.length_a   1.000
_cell.length_b   1.000
_cell.length_c   1.000
_cell.angle_alpha   90.00
_cell.angle_beta   90.00
_cell.angle_gamma   90.00
#
_symmetry.space_group_name_H-M   'P 1'
#
loop_
_entity.id
_entity.type
_entity.pdbx_description
1 polymer ?
#
loop_
_entity_poly.entity_id
_entity_poly.type
_entity_poly.pdbx_seq_one_letter_code
_entity_poly.pdbx_strand_id
1 'polypeptide(L)'
;MTGSIQIGILLILGFFIALAIIPFERERKRRLALYWSRTCTGTEWHKRFPNVPKQDIREFLQTFVDGFAFKSINRLKFKPDDKVMDIYSALYPSTDWPDALELETFGRLLEEKYKLDLNKKEEPEITLGQLFEMTRNPNKNSSVQRKRCR
;
A
#
# COMPACT_ATOMS: atom_id res chain seq x y z
N MET A 1 -5.00 32.09 -38.15
CA MET A 1 -3.59 31.69 -37.85
C MET A 1 -3.38 31.27 -36.40
N THR A 2 -4.04 31.87 -35.41
CA THR A 2 -3.92 31.52 -33.98
C THR A 2 -4.40 30.10 -33.63
N GLY A 3 -5.50 29.62 -34.23
CA GLY A 3 -6.04 28.28 -33.95
C GLY A 3 -5.10 27.13 -34.33
N SER A 4 -4.42 27.21 -35.47
CA SER A 4 -3.45 26.19 -35.91
C SER A 4 -2.21 26.14 -35.02
N ILE A 5 -1.76 27.29 -34.51
CA ILE A 5 -0.63 27.38 -33.58
C ILE A 5 -1.02 26.79 -32.22
N GLN A 6 -2.22 27.10 -31.71
CA GLN A 6 -2.72 26.52 -30.45
C GLN A 6 -2.86 25.00 -30.52
N ILE A 7 -3.39 24.46 -31.63
CA ILE A 7 -3.46 23.01 -31.84
C ILE A 7 -2.07 22.39 -31.84
N GLY A 8 -1.10 23.00 -32.53
CA GLY A 8 0.30 22.55 -32.52
C GLY A 8 0.90 22.50 -31.11
N ILE A 9 0.69 23.53 -30.29
CA ILE A 9 1.18 23.58 -28.90
C ILE A 9 0.56 22.46 -28.05
N LEU A 10 -0.76 22.23 -28.17
CA LEU A 10 -1.43 21.17 -27.41
C LEU A 10 -0.93 19.77 -27.80
N LEU A 11 -0.68 19.52 -29.08
CA LEU A 11 -0.13 18.24 -29.55
C LEU A 11 1.28 18.02 -29.02
N ILE A 12 2.12 19.05 -29.01
CA ILE A 12 3.48 19.00 -28.48
C ILE A 12 3.45 18.71 -26.97
N LEU A 13 2.63 19.43 -26.20
CA LEU A 13 2.48 19.19 -24.76
C LEU A 13 1.97 17.77 -24.48
N GLY A 14 0.95 17.31 -25.21
CA GLY A 14 0.42 15.95 -25.10
C GLY A 14 1.48 14.89 -25.39
N PHE A 15 2.34 15.12 -26.38
CA PHE A 15 3.45 14.23 -26.72
C PHE A 15 4.48 14.14 -25.58
N PHE A 16 4.90 15.28 -25.00
CA PHE A 16 5.82 15.29 -23.87
C PHE A 16 5.23 14.62 -22.61
N ILE A 17 3.94 14.83 -22.34
CA ILE A 17 3.24 14.15 -21.25
C ILE A 17 3.22 12.64 -21.50
N ALA A 18 2.90 12.19 -22.72
CA ALA A 18 2.91 10.78 -23.08
C ALA A 18 4.31 10.15 -22.91
N LEU A 19 5.37 10.86 -23.32
CA LEU A 19 6.75 10.42 -23.14
C LEU A 19 7.13 10.23 -21.66
N ALA A 20 6.55 11.00 -20.73
CA ALA A 20 6.76 10.83 -19.30
C ALA A 20 5.90 9.70 -18.69
N ILE A 21 4.61 9.62 -19.05
CA ILE A 21 3.66 8.66 -18.46
C ILE A 21 3.95 7.22 -18.90
N ILE A 22 4.23 6.98 -20.19
CA ILE A 22 4.43 5.63 -20.73
C ILE A 22 5.54 4.84 -20.00
N PRO A 23 6.77 5.36 -19.83
CA PRO A 23 7.83 4.64 -19.12
C PRO A 23 7.49 4.44 -17.64
N PHE A 24 6.88 5.45 -17.00
CA PHE A 24 6.44 5.35 -15.60
C PHE A 24 5.42 4.22 -15.40
N GLU A 25 4.37 4.17 -16.24
CA GLU A 25 3.35 3.12 -16.22
C GLU A 25 3.93 1.74 -16.50
N ARG A 26 4.89 1.66 -17.43
CA ARG A 26 5.57 0.41 -17.76
C ARG A 26 6.37 -0.11 -16.56
N GLU A 27 7.12 0.77 -15.89
CA GLU A 27 7.90 0.41 -14.72
C GLU A 27 7.02 0.03 -13.54
N ARG A 28 5.95 0.80 -13.28
CA ARG A 28 4.93 0.49 -12.25
C ARG A 28 4.33 -0.89 -12.48
N LYS A 29 3.90 -1.19 -13.71
CA LYS A 29 3.37 -2.52 -14.08
C LYS A 29 4.41 -3.62 -13.90
N ARG A 30 5.67 -3.38 -14.27
CA ARG A 30 6.77 -4.34 -14.10
C ARG A 30 7.02 -4.66 -12.63
N ARG A 31 7.09 -3.65 -11.76
CA ARG A 31 7.29 -3.84 -10.31
C ARG A 31 6.11 -4.55 -9.67
N LEU A 32 4.88 -4.13 -9.99
CA LEU A 32 3.68 -4.76 -9.44
C LEU A 32 3.45 -6.19 -9.96
N ALA A 33 3.98 -6.53 -11.15
CA ALA A 33 3.90 -7.89 -11.70
C ALA A 33 4.51 -8.95 -10.76
N LEU A 34 5.48 -8.58 -9.92
CA LEU A 34 6.06 -9.48 -8.90
C LEU A 34 5.02 -9.94 -7.87
N TYR A 35 4.02 -9.11 -7.58
CA TYR A 35 2.91 -9.48 -6.69
C TYR A 35 1.82 -10.19 -7.48
N TRP A 36 1.46 -9.70 -8.66
CA TRP A 36 0.35 -10.23 -9.46
C TRP A 36 0.60 -11.61 -10.05
N SER A 37 1.86 -11.97 -10.29
CA SER A 37 2.27 -13.30 -10.78
C SER A 37 2.13 -14.41 -9.73
N ARG A 38 1.99 -14.06 -8.44
CA ARG A 38 1.79 -15.04 -7.36
C ARG A 38 0.42 -15.69 -7.51
N THR A 39 0.23 -16.93 -7.05
CA THR A 39 -1.07 -17.62 -7.14
C THR A 39 -2.00 -17.21 -6.00
N CYS A 40 -1.70 -17.66 -4.78
CA CYS A 40 -2.40 -17.35 -3.53
C CYS A 40 -1.41 -17.54 -2.38
N THR A 41 -1.34 -16.59 -1.45
CA THR A 41 -0.41 -16.58 -0.30
C THR A 41 -1.08 -17.02 1.01
N GLY A 42 -2.27 -17.61 0.93
CA GLY A 42 -3.05 -18.00 2.11
C GLY A 42 -2.36 -19.04 2.98
N THR A 43 -1.52 -19.89 2.40
CA THR A 43 -0.74 -20.90 3.12
C THR A 43 0.30 -20.24 4.03
N GLU A 44 0.96 -19.19 3.57
CA GLU A 44 1.96 -18.42 4.29
C GLU A 44 1.33 -17.65 5.45
N TRP A 45 0.16 -17.07 5.20
CA TRP A 45 -0.66 -16.45 6.24
C TRP A 45 -1.08 -17.46 7.31
N HIS A 46 -1.56 -18.63 6.91
CA HIS A 46 -1.96 -19.68 7.85
C HIS A 46 -0.77 -20.24 8.64
N LYS A 47 0.39 -20.41 7.99
CA LYS A 47 1.64 -20.84 8.64
C LYS A 47 2.09 -19.86 9.72
N ARG A 48 2.01 -18.55 9.44
CA ARG A 48 2.39 -17.50 10.41
C ARG A 48 1.34 -17.32 11.52
N PHE A 49 0.08 -17.53 11.20
CA PHE A 49 -1.06 -17.31 12.11
C PHE A 49 -1.97 -18.55 12.17
N PRO A 50 -1.52 -19.68 12.74
CA PRO A 50 -2.25 -20.95 12.69
C PRO A 50 -3.58 -20.92 13.45
N ASN A 51 -3.65 -20.13 14.52
CA ASN A 51 -4.81 -20.05 15.42
C ASN A 51 -5.76 -18.89 15.08
N VAL A 52 -5.66 -18.33 13.87
CA VAL A 52 -6.45 -17.17 13.45
C VAL A 52 -7.50 -17.58 12.44
N PRO A 53 -8.77 -17.14 12.60
CA PRO A 53 -9.78 -17.34 11.58
C PRO A 53 -9.30 -16.81 10.23
N LYS A 54 -9.46 -17.61 9.17
CA LYS A 54 -9.10 -17.20 7.80
C LYS A 54 -9.81 -15.93 7.36
N GLN A 55 -10.99 -15.67 7.93
CA GLN A 55 -11.79 -14.49 7.64
C GLN A 55 -11.12 -13.21 8.13
N ASP A 56 -10.59 -13.17 9.35
CA ASP A 56 -9.89 -12.02 9.92
C ASP A 56 -8.69 -11.60 9.04
N ILE A 57 -7.94 -12.57 8.53
CA ILE A 57 -6.82 -12.34 7.61
C ILE A 57 -7.31 -11.74 6.30
N ARG A 58 -8.39 -12.30 5.73
CA ARG A 58 -8.97 -11.78 4.48
C ARG A 58 -9.50 -10.37 4.64
N GLU A 59 -10.09 -10.06 5.78
CA GLU A 59 -10.62 -8.73 6.09
C GLU A 59 -9.52 -7.70 6.28
N PHE A 60 -8.41 -8.08 6.91
CA PHE A 60 -7.22 -7.24 7.00
C PHE A 60 -6.63 -6.98 5.61
N LEU A 61 -6.45 -8.04 4.81
CA LEU A 61 -5.95 -7.91 3.44
C LEU A 61 -6.90 -7.11 2.55
N GLN A 62 -8.21 -7.17 2.81
CA GLN A 62 -9.20 -6.34 2.12
C GLN A 62 -8.99 -4.87 2.47
N THR A 63 -8.86 -4.55 3.77
CA THR A 63 -8.54 -3.19 4.22
C THR A 63 -7.25 -2.65 3.60
N PHE A 64 -6.23 -3.49 3.44
CA PHE A 64 -4.99 -3.12 2.77
C PHE A 64 -5.20 -2.78 1.28
N VAL A 65 -5.87 -3.65 0.52
CA VAL A 65 -6.10 -3.37 -0.91
C VAL A 65 -7.05 -2.18 -1.13
N ASP A 66 -7.99 -1.95 -0.23
CA ASP A 66 -8.88 -0.78 -0.28
C ASP A 66 -8.08 0.52 -0.07
N GLY A 67 -7.16 0.53 0.90
CA GLY A 67 -6.30 1.70 1.17
C GLY A 67 -5.38 2.06 0.01
N PHE A 68 -4.91 1.06 -0.74
CA PHE A 68 -4.04 1.23 -1.92
C PHE A 68 -4.81 1.24 -3.26
N ALA A 69 -6.14 1.27 -3.23
CA ALA A 69 -7.00 1.19 -4.41
C ALA A 69 -6.70 0.00 -5.36
N PHE A 70 -6.20 -1.12 -4.82
CA PHE A 70 -6.02 -2.36 -5.57
C PHE A 70 -7.35 -3.13 -5.69
N LYS A 71 -7.48 -3.94 -6.76
CA LYS A 71 -8.67 -4.80 -6.94
C LYS A 71 -8.76 -5.86 -5.83
N SER A 72 -9.95 -6.07 -5.26
CA SER A 72 -10.20 -7.07 -4.20
C SER A 72 -9.79 -8.51 -4.54
N ILE A 73 -9.77 -8.86 -5.83
CA ILE A 73 -9.28 -10.16 -6.32
C ILE A 73 -7.78 -10.38 -6.04
N ASN A 74 -7.02 -9.29 -5.88
CA ASN A 74 -5.59 -9.33 -5.64
C ASN A 74 -5.21 -9.43 -4.16
N ARG A 75 -6.16 -9.33 -3.21
CA ARG A 75 -5.82 -9.30 -1.78
C ARG A 75 -5.01 -10.52 -1.30
N LEU A 76 -5.26 -11.69 -1.89
CA LEU A 76 -4.55 -12.94 -1.58
C LEU A 76 -3.24 -13.12 -2.33
N LYS A 77 -2.74 -12.08 -3.02
CA LYS A 77 -1.41 -12.07 -3.66
C LYS A 77 -0.32 -11.57 -2.72
N PHE A 78 -0.70 -10.87 -1.65
CA PHE A 78 0.21 -10.30 -0.66
C PHE A 78 0.49 -11.31 0.46
N LYS A 79 1.77 -11.56 0.76
CA LYS A 79 2.22 -12.47 1.81
C LYS A 79 2.51 -11.67 3.09
N PRO A 80 2.52 -12.32 4.27
CA PRO A 80 2.78 -11.63 5.53
C PRO A 80 4.15 -10.96 5.62
N ASP A 81 5.13 -11.39 4.82
CA ASP A 81 6.48 -10.82 4.85
C ASP A 81 6.69 -9.69 3.82
N ASP A 82 5.66 -9.34 3.04
CA ASP A 82 5.76 -8.16 2.18
C ASP A 82 5.79 -6.90 3.05
N LYS A 83 6.74 -6.01 2.77
CA LYS A 83 6.81 -4.68 3.41
C LYS A 83 5.82 -3.73 2.75
N VAL A 84 5.16 -2.92 3.57
CA VAL A 84 4.24 -1.89 3.06
C VAL A 84 4.97 -0.90 2.14
N MET A 85 6.17 -0.48 2.55
CA MET A 85 6.97 0.46 1.76
C MET A 85 7.47 -0.14 0.44
N ASP A 86 7.79 -1.44 0.38
CA ASP A 86 8.15 -2.08 -0.90
C ASP A 86 6.97 -2.11 -1.88
N ILE A 87 5.75 -2.27 -1.38
CA ILE A 87 4.53 -2.23 -2.20
C ILE A 87 4.24 -0.79 -2.65
N TYR A 88 4.39 0.18 -1.76
CA TYR A 88 4.26 1.61 -2.07
C TYR A 88 5.30 2.06 -3.12
N SER A 89 6.56 1.69 -2.97
CA SER A 89 7.62 1.99 -3.95
C SER A 89 7.48 1.21 -5.27
N ALA A 90 6.70 0.13 -5.28
CA ALA A 90 6.31 -0.55 -6.53
C ALA A 90 5.20 0.22 -7.26
N LEU A 91 4.29 0.87 -6.51
CA LEU A 91 3.24 1.73 -7.05
C LEU A 91 3.80 3.07 -7.57
N TYR A 92 4.82 3.59 -6.90
CA TYR A 92 5.50 4.83 -7.23
C TYR A 92 6.99 4.62 -7.50
N PRO A 93 7.37 4.20 -8.73
CA PRO A 93 8.76 3.92 -9.07
C PRO A 93 9.70 5.12 -9.05
N SER A 94 9.16 6.33 -9.23
CA SER A 94 9.90 7.60 -9.21
C SER A 94 9.70 8.33 -7.89
N THR A 95 10.77 8.87 -7.33
CA THR A 95 10.79 9.61 -6.05
C THR A 95 10.23 11.02 -6.14
N ASP A 96 10.00 11.55 -7.35
CA ASP A 96 9.92 13.00 -7.51
C ASP A 96 8.61 13.61 -6.99
N TRP A 97 7.46 12.90 -7.06
CA TRP A 97 6.16 13.41 -6.59
C TRP A 97 5.14 12.32 -6.18
N PRO A 98 5.46 11.33 -5.33
CA PRO A 98 4.41 10.47 -4.77
C PRO A 98 3.69 11.21 -3.63
N ASP A 99 2.39 11.43 -3.76
CA ASP A 99 1.55 11.81 -2.64
C ASP A 99 1.39 10.59 -1.71
N ALA A 100 1.44 10.79 -0.40
CA ALA A 100 1.31 9.71 0.58
C ALA A 100 -0.16 9.25 0.75
N LEU A 101 -1.02 9.52 -0.24
CA LEU A 101 -2.47 9.40 -0.11
C LEU A 101 -2.92 7.97 0.17
N GLU A 102 -2.29 6.96 -0.45
CA GLU A 102 -2.59 5.55 -0.15
C GLU A 102 -2.18 5.17 1.27
N LEU A 103 -1.05 5.69 1.76
CA LEU A 103 -0.58 5.42 3.12
C LEU A 103 -1.49 6.08 4.15
N GLU A 104 -1.91 7.32 3.91
CA GLU A 104 -2.89 8.04 4.73
C GLU A 104 -4.25 7.34 4.74
N THR A 105 -4.74 6.95 3.55
CA THR A 105 -6.01 6.23 3.41
C THR A 105 -5.97 4.89 4.14
N PHE A 106 -4.89 4.13 3.95
CA PHE A 106 -4.69 2.87 4.66
C PHE A 106 -4.60 3.06 6.18
N GLY A 107 -3.85 4.06 6.64
CA GLY A 107 -3.75 4.42 8.05
C GLY A 107 -5.11 4.75 8.66
N ARG A 108 -5.91 5.58 7.99
CA ARG A 108 -7.27 5.92 8.41
C ARG A 108 -8.17 4.68 8.50
N LEU A 109 -8.12 3.78 7.51
CA LEU A 109 -8.92 2.54 7.55
C LEU A 109 -8.49 1.62 8.70
N LEU A 110 -7.19 1.57 9.02
CA LEU A 110 -6.69 0.82 10.17
C LEU A 110 -7.14 1.43 11.50
N GLU A 111 -7.13 2.75 11.61
CA GLU A 111 -7.63 3.46 12.79
C GLU A 111 -9.13 3.23 12.98
N GLU A 112 -9.93 3.42 11.93
CA GLU A 112 -11.38 3.25 11.97
C GLU A 112 -11.76 1.83 12.39
N LYS A 113 -11.18 0.81 11.75
CA LYS A 113 -11.56 -0.60 11.88
C LYS A 113 -10.89 -1.34 13.02
N TYR A 114 -9.61 -1.06 13.28
CA TYR A 114 -8.80 -1.80 14.25
C TYR A 114 -8.30 -0.95 15.43
N LYS A 115 -8.64 0.36 15.46
CA LYS A 115 -8.15 1.31 16.48
C LYS A 115 -6.63 1.35 16.54
N LEU A 116 -5.98 1.14 15.39
CA LEU A 116 -4.53 1.16 15.23
C LEU A 116 -4.10 2.49 14.59
N ASP A 117 -3.41 3.32 15.37
CA ASP A 117 -2.81 4.59 14.91
C ASP A 117 -1.37 4.36 14.43
N LEU A 118 -1.14 4.53 13.13
CA LEU A 118 0.18 4.37 12.49
C LEU A 118 1.05 5.63 12.57
N ASN A 119 0.49 6.80 12.91
CA ASN A 119 1.21 8.08 12.93
C ASN A 119 2.31 8.15 14.00
N LYS A 120 2.45 7.12 14.83
CA LYS A 120 3.44 7.05 15.91
C LYS A 120 4.62 6.13 15.62
N LYS A 121 4.64 5.43 14.47
CA LYS A 121 5.69 4.47 14.11
C LYS A 121 6.02 4.53 12.63
N GLU A 122 6.93 5.43 12.26
CA GLU A 122 7.62 5.40 10.98
C GLU A 122 8.71 4.32 11.01
N GLU A 123 8.32 3.05 11.06
CA GLU A 123 9.28 1.97 10.80
C GLU A 123 9.18 1.60 9.31
N PRO A 124 10.15 2.03 8.47
CA PRO A 124 10.12 1.80 7.01
C PRO A 124 10.11 0.31 6.62
N GLU A 125 10.37 -0.57 7.58
CA GLU A 125 10.54 -2.01 7.41
C GLU A 125 9.30 -2.82 7.81
N ILE A 126 8.19 -2.17 8.17
CA ILE A 126 7.02 -2.88 8.68
C ILE A 126 6.35 -3.76 7.61
N THR A 127 6.21 -5.04 7.95
CA THR A 127 5.57 -6.05 7.11
C THR A 127 4.06 -6.12 7.34
N LEU A 128 3.31 -6.60 6.35
CA LEU A 128 1.87 -6.82 6.48
C LEU A 128 1.51 -7.76 7.65
N GLY A 129 2.34 -8.77 7.90
CA GLY A 129 2.18 -9.69 9.02
C GLY A 129 2.38 -9.00 10.37
N GLN A 130 3.38 -8.11 10.49
CA GLN A 130 3.57 -7.31 11.71
C GLN A 130 2.40 -6.35 11.94
N LEU A 131 1.92 -5.68 10.89
CA LEU A 131 0.73 -4.83 11.01
C LEU A 131 -0.50 -5.62 11.46
N PHE A 132 -0.74 -6.79 10.87
CA PHE A 132 -1.84 -7.66 11.27
C PHE A 132 -1.70 -8.13 12.73
N GLU A 133 -0.50 -8.37 13.21
CA GLU A 133 -0.28 -8.70 14.61
C GLU A 133 -0.63 -7.52 15.54
N MET A 134 -0.31 -6.28 15.12
CA MET A 134 -0.65 -5.07 15.87
C MET A 134 -2.15 -4.83 15.96
N THR A 135 -2.93 -5.12 14.91
CA THR A 135 -4.40 -4.97 14.96
C THR A 135 -5.07 -5.91 15.96
N ARG A 136 -4.41 -7.03 16.30
CA ARG A 136 -4.91 -8.02 17.26
C ARG A 136 -4.52 -7.74 18.70
N ASN A 137 -3.51 -6.91 18.93
CA ASN A 137 -3.01 -6.53 20.26
C ASN A 137 -2.92 -5.00 20.43
N PRO A 138 -4.03 -4.24 20.24
CA PRO A 138 -3.98 -2.78 20.30
C PRO A 138 -3.50 -2.25 21.66
N ASN A 139 -3.75 -2.99 22.76
CA ASN A 139 -3.38 -2.61 24.13
C ASN A 139 -1.87 -2.62 24.44
N LYS A 140 -1.02 -3.26 23.63
CA LYS A 140 0.46 -3.15 23.78
C LYS A 140 1.00 -1.83 23.24
N ASN A 141 0.26 -1.14 22.38
CA ASN A 141 0.68 0.14 21.81
C ASN A 141 0.37 1.34 22.72
N SER A 142 -0.56 1.19 23.67
CA SER A 142 -0.95 2.22 24.65
C SER A 142 -0.16 2.18 25.97
N SER A 143 0.60 1.11 26.25
CA SER A 143 1.29 0.92 27.54
C SER A 143 2.71 1.52 27.59
N VAL A 144 3.28 1.93 26.45
CA VAL A 144 4.46 2.81 26.41
C VAL A 144 4.09 4.25 26.80
N GLN A 145 2.81 4.62 26.70
CA GLN A 145 2.30 5.97 26.93
C GLN A 145 2.11 6.36 28.41
N ARG A 146 2.39 5.49 29.40
CA ARG A 146 2.26 5.80 30.84
C ARG A 146 3.56 5.85 31.63
N LYS A 147 4.72 5.90 30.98
CA LYS A 147 6.03 5.99 31.67
C LYS A 147 6.97 7.04 31.08
N ARG A 148 6.49 8.28 30.89
CA ARG A 148 7.36 9.48 30.82
C ARG A 148 6.53 10.76 30.93
N CYS A 149 6.18 11.09 32.16
CA CYS A 149 6.08 12.46 32.65
C CYS A 149 6.31 12.37 34.16
N ARG A 150 7.58 12.48 34.56
CA ARG A 150 7.98 13.03 35.84
C ARG A 150 9.28 13.78 35.63
#